data_AF-A0A846T8L3-F1
#
_entry.id   AF-A0A846T8L3-F1
#
_cell.length_a   1.000
_cell.length_b   1.000
_cell.length_c   1.000
_cell.angle_alpha   90.00
_cell.angle_beta   90.00
_cell.angle_gamma   90.00
#
_symmetry.space_group_name_H-M   'P 1'
#
loop_
_entity.id
_entity.type
_entity.pdbx_description
1 polymer ?
#
loop_
_entity_poly.entity_id
_entity_poly.type
_entity_poly.pdbx_seq_one_letter_code
_entity_poly.pdbx_strand_id
1 'polypeptide(L)'
;MIFVLCALTGVGCVSVEHLEYREYVHELDDKSELAVSTYPAWFPTEEVNVPLVYIKMVTDDYVALQFHVREKGTNTGRNPHIEAIKVHKFAYRLDDGPVKVVLRDFSDGFWSQQTGNHAERTKNGIPYQNDSVLHITLDLTLNGQNYLIEGEMPAHRRISRYPIFIYYLGRWLWL
;
A
#
# COMPACT_ATOMS: atom_id res chain seq x y z
N MET A 1 -31.80 -21.41 -32.23
CA MET A 1 -32.23 -20.18 -31.51
C MET A 1 -31.30 -19.98 -30.30
N ILE A 2 -30.03 -19.66 -30.56
CA ILE A 2 -28.93 -19.57 -29.57
C ILE A 2 -28.15 -18.28 -29.86
N PHE A 3 -28.84 -17.15 -30.00
CA PHE A 3 -28.20 -15.87 -30.32
C PHE A 3 -28.77 -14.67 -29.55
N VAL A 4 -29.62 -14.91 -28.55
CA VAL A 4 -30.25 -13.84 -27.76
C VAL A 4 -29.76 -13.79 -26.31
N LEU A 5 -29.04 -14.80 -25.81
CA LEU A 5 -28.53 -14.80 -24.42
C LEU A 5 -27.17 -14.11 -24.24
N CYS A 6 -26.46 -13.76 -25.31
CA CYS A 6 -25.18 -13.06 -25.24
C CYS A 6 -25.31 -11.52 -25.19
N ALA A 7 -26.52 -10.98 -25.28
CA ALA A 7 -26.76 -9.52 -25.32
C ALA A 7 -27.08 -8.90 -23.94
N LEU A 8 -27.08 -9.69 -22.86
CA LEU A 8 -27.36 -9.24 -21.48
C LEU A 8 -26.10 -9.11 -20.60
N THR A 9 -24.90 -9.28 -21.14
CA THR A 9 -23.63 -9.12 -20.41
C THR A 9 -23.17 -7.66 -20.34
N GLY A 10 -24.10 -6.75 -20.04
CA GLY A 10 -23.75 -5.51 -19.33
C GLY A 10 -23.47 -5.88 -17.87
N VAL A 11 -22.43 -6.70 -17.64
CA VAL A 11 -22.03 -7.10 -16.29
C VAL A 11 -21.54 -5.81 -15.65
N GLY A 12 -22.31 -5.25 -14.71
CA GLY A 12 -21.95 -3.98 -14.07
C GLY A 12 -20.51 -3.96 -13.59
N CYS A 13 -19.93 -2.78 -13.44
CA CYS A 13 -18.53 -2.62 -13.07
C CYS A 13 -18.40 -1.92 -11.71
N VAL A 14 -17.48 -2.42 -10.89
CA VAL A 14 -17.01 -1.72 -9.69
C VAL A 14 -15.66 -1.11 -10.05
N SER A 15 -15.54 0.20 -9.87
CA SER A 15 -14.28 0.92 -9.97
C SER A 15 -13.83 1.30 -8.56
N VAL A 16 -12.62 0.88 -8.18
CA VAL A 16 -11.99 1.28 -6.92
C VAL A 16 -10.84 2.22 -7.23
N GLU A 17 -10.94 3.46 -6.76
CA GLU A 17 -9.86 4.43 -6.77
C GLU A 17 -9.02 4.25 -5.51
N HIS A 18 -7.76 3.83 -5.69
CA HIS A 18 -6.79 3.67 -4.62
C HIS A 18 -5.98 4.95 -4.47
N LEU A 19 -6.04 5.52 -3.27
CA LEU A 19 -5.21 6.63 -2.81
C LEU A 19 -3.94 6.01 -2.19
N GLU A 20 -2.79 6.25 -2.79
CA GLU A 20 -1.51 5.68 -2.34
C GLU A 20 -0.34 6.62 -2.66
N TYR A 21 0.77 6.50 -1.93
CA TYR A 21 2.04 7.06 -2.39
C TYR A 21 2.78 5.97 -3.16
N ARG A 22 3.35 6.31 -4.32
CA ARG A 22 3.97 5.34 -5.23
C ARG A 22 5.05 4.54 -4.49
N GLU A 23 5.09 3.23 -4.73
CA GLU A 23 6.13 2.35 -4.18
C GLU A 23 7.53 2.88 -4.52
N TYR A 24 8.39 2.90 -3.52
CA TYR A 24 9.81 3.18 -3.66
C TYR A 24 10.59 1.88 -3.57
N VAL A 25 11.42 1.59 -4.58
CA VAL A 25 12.27 0.40 -4.63
C VAL A 25 13.73 0.83 -4.73
N HIS A 26 14.58 0.23 -3.91
CA HIS A 26 16.00 0.51 -3.85
C HIS A 26 16.80 -0.80 -3.76
N GLU A 27 17.81 -0.94 -4.61
CA GLU A 27 18.71 -2.10 -4.55
C GLU A 27 19.61 -1.99 -3.32
N LEU A 28 19.72 -3.06 -2.53
CA LEU A 28 20.62 -3.11 -1.36
C LEU A 28 21.94 -3.78 -1.77
N ASP A 29 21.83 -4.94 -2.41
CA ASP A 29 22.95 -5.72 -2.93
C ASP A 29 22.55 -6.42 -4.24
N ASP A 30 23.41 -7.30 -4.77
CA ASP A 30 23.16 -8.02 -6.02
C ASP A 30 21.93 -8.93 -5.99
N LYS A 31 21.39 -9.24 -4.80
CA LYS A 31 20.34 -10.25 -4.57
C LYS A 31 19.10 -9.71 -3.84
N SER A 32 19.22 -8.58 -3.16
CA SER A 32 18.21 -8.05 -2.26
C SER A 32 17.85 -6.62 -2.63
N GLU A 33 16.56 -6.31 -2.55
CA GLU A 33 16.03 -4.96 -2.71
C GLU A 33 15.13 -4.60 -1.53
N LEU A 34 15.12 -3.32 -1.18
CA LEU A 34 14.15 -2.71 -0.30
C LEU A 34 12.95 -2.23 -1.14
N ALA A 35 11.75 -2.64 -0.76
CA ALA A 35 10.50 -2.06 -1.25
C ALA A 35 9.76 -1.37 -0.11
N VAL A 36 9.42 -0.10 -0.28
CA VAL A 36 8.61 0.69 0.65
C VAL A 36 7.31 1.06 -0.06
N SER A 37 6.17 0.69 0.52
CA SER A 37 4.85 0.91 -0.07
C SER A 37 3.86 1.42 0.97
N THR A 38 2.76 1.98 0.47
CA THR A 38 1.61 2.35 1.29
C THR A 38 0.41 1.46 1.00
N TYR A 39 -0.44 1.25 2.00
CA TYR A 39 -1.73 0.60 1.85
C TYR A 39 -2.84 1.40 2.56
N PRO A 40 -4.11 1.26 2.13
CA PRO A 40 -5.22 1.96 2.77
C PRO A 40 -5.30 1.62 4.27
N ALA A 41 -5.50 2.63 5.11
CA ALA A 41 -5.67 2.44 6.54
C ALA A 41 -7.03 1.81 6.90
N TRP A 42 -7.99 1.80 5.97
CA TRP A 42 -9.32 1.21 6.14
C TRP A 42 -9.95 0.72 4.83
N PHE A 43 -11.14 0.15 4.97
CA PHE A 43 -11.98 -0.27 3.86
C PHE A 43 -12.39 0.90 2.96
N PRO A 44 -12.52 0.67 1.64
CA PRO A 44 -13.04 1.66 0.72
C PRO A 44 -14.49 2.05 1.03
N THR A 45 -14.83 3.29 0.72
CA THR A 45 -16.20 3.83 0.85
C THR A 45 -16.84 3.98 -0.52
N GLU A 46 -18.16 3.85 -0.59
CA GLU A 46 -18.92 4.08 -1.84
C GLU A 46 -19.13 5.57 -2.08
N GLU A 47 -18.74 6.05 -3.27
CA GLU A 47 -19.04 7.41 -3.73
C GLU A 47 -20.24 7.45 -4.68
N VAL A 48 -20.35 6.43 -5.54
CA VAL A 48 -21.41 6.34 -6.55
C VAL A 48 -21.93 4.91 -6.57
N ASN A 49 -23.25 4.75 -6.59
CA ASN A 49 -23.89 3.44 -6.70
C ASN A 49 -25.10 3.54 -7.63
N VAL A 50 -24.94 2.99 -8.85
CA VAL A 50 -26.00 2.73 -9.80
C VAL A 50 -26.26 1.21 -9.77
N PRO A 51 -27.35 0.76 -9.14
CA PRO A 51 -27.59 -0.67 -8.90
C PRO A 51 -27.44 -1.51 -10.16
N LEU A 52 -26.72 -2.64 -10.05
CA LEU A 52 -26.44 -3.60 -11.13
C LEU A 52 -25.62 -3.05 -12.32
N VAL A 53 -25.32 -1.75 -12.36
CA VAL A 53 -24.66 -1.08 -13.50
C VAL A 53 -23.26 -0.62 -13.14
N TYR A 54 -23.11 0.19 -12.08
CA TYR A 54 -21.83 0.81 -11.76
C TYR A 54 -21.71 1.18 -10.29
N ILE A 55 -20.58 0.84 -9.67
CA ILE A 55 -20.23 1.26 -8.32
C ILE A 55 -18.86 1.93 -8.38
N LYS A 56 -18.74 3.15 -7.87
CA LYS A 56 -17.46 3.80 -7.63
C LYS A 56 -17.15 3.75 -6.13
N MET A 57 -15.98 3.25 -5.78
CA MET A 57 -15.45 3.27 -4.43
C MET A 57 -14.12 4.01 -4.39
N VAL A 58 -13.79 4.58 -3.24
CA VAL A 58 -12.49 5.22 -2.97
C VAL A 58 -11.93 4.69 -1.66
N THR A 59 -10.64 4.36 -1.62
CA THR A 59 -9.97 3.91 -0.40
C THR A 59 -9.89 5.03 0.65
N ASP A 60 -9.61 4.67 1.91
CA ASP A 60 -9.44 5.60 3.01
C ASP A 60 -8.48 6.76 2.66
N ASP A 61 -8.78 7.96 3.15
CA ASP A 61 -7.98 9.18 2.97
C ASP A 61 -6.70 9.16 3.82
N TYR A 62 -6.52 8.14 4.67
CA TYR A 62 -5.27 7.83 5.33
C TYR A 62 -4.68 6.53 4.79
N VAL A 63 -3.36 6.52 4.66
CA VAL A 63 -2.59 5.34 4.31
C VAL A 63 -1.61 4.95 5.41
N ALA A 64 -1.26 3.69 5.45
CA ALA A 64 -0.28 3.11 6.35
C ALA A 64 0.98 2.75 5.56
N LEU A 65 2.15 2.83 6.20
CA LEU A 65 3.43 2.43 5.59
C LEU A 65 3.75 0.96 5.85
N GLN A 66 4.46 0.36 4.91
CA GLN A 66 5.17 -0.89 5.12
C GLN A 66 6.50 -0.86 4.38
N PHE A 67 7.44 -1.69 4.82
CA PHE A 67 8.60 -2.05 4.02
C PHE A 67 8.78 -3.56 3.96
N HIS A 68 9.47 -3.99 2.91
CA HIS A 68 9.87 -5.36 2.71
C HIS A 68 11.27 -5.39 2.08
N VAL A 69 12.22 -6.04 2.75
CA VAL A 69 13.49 -6.45 2.16
C VAL A 69 13.27 -7.80 1.49
N ARG A 70 13.18 -7.79 0.16
CA ARG A 70 12.79 -8.94 -0.67
C ARG A 70 13.91 -9.36 -1.62
N GLU A 71 13.80 -10.57 -2.16
CA GLU A 71 14.70 -11.01 -3.23
C GLU A 71 14.47 -10.15 -4.47
N LYS A 72 15.56 -9.70 -5.10
CA LYS A 72 15.52 -8.80 -6.23
C LYS A 72 14.66 -9.36 -7.37
N GLY A 73 13.74 -8.54 -7.89
CA GLY A 73 12.82 -8.95 -8.95
C GLY A 73 11.65 -9.84 -8.52
N THR A 74 11.50 -10.11 -7.22
CA THR A 74 10.31 -10.80 -6.67
C THR A 74 9.40 -9.80 -5.97
N ASN A 75 8.09 -10.02 -5.98
CA ASN A 75 7.12 -9.15 -5.29
C ASN A 75 6.65 -9.72 -3.94
N THR A 76 6.87 -11.01 -3.69
CA THR A 76 6.31 -11.74 -2.56
C THR A 76 7.26 -12.85 -2.10
N GLY A 77 7.15 -13.24 -0.84
CA GLY A 77 7.90 -14.36 -0.27
C GLY A 77 9.07 -13.90 0.58
N ARG A 78 9.65 -14.85 1.33
CA ARG A 78 10.81 -14.59 2.17
C ARG A 78 12.05 -14.42 1.30
N ASN A 79 12.88 -13.41 1.57
CA ASN A 79 14.20 -13.32 0.97
C ASN A 79 15.14 -14.36 1.60
N PRO A 80 15.63 -15.37 0.84
CA PRO A 80 16.51 -16.42 1.36
C PRO A 80 17.95 -15.95 1.59
N HIS A 81 18.30 -14.72 1.17
CA HIS A 81 19.65 -14.15 1.25
C HIS A 81 19.86 -13.27 2.48
N ILE A 82 18.84 -13.10 3.33
CA ILE A 82 18.97 -12.40 4.61
C ILE A 82 19.50 -13.38 5.66
N GLU A 83 20.76 -13.22 6.02
CA GLU A 83 21.39 -13.93 7.15
C GLU A 83 21.11 -13.18 8.45
N ALA A 84 21.23 -11.85 8.42
CA ALA A 84 20.93 -10.97 9.54
C ALA A 84 20.45 -9.60 9.05
N ILE A 85 19.41 -9.05 9.69
CA ILE A 85 18.95 -7.69 9.44
C ILE A 85 18.68 -6.97 10.77
N LYS A 86 19.03 -5.69 10.82
CA LYS A 86 18.62 -4.77 11.88
C LYS A 86 18.28 -3.42 11.28
N VAL A 87 17.02 -3.02 11.38
CA VAL A 87 16.54 -1.67 11.10
C VAL A 87 16.74 -0.82 12.36
N HIS A 88 17.61 0.17 12.28
CA HIS A 88 17.89 1.10 13.37
C HIS A 88 16.82 2.19 13.43
N LYS A 89 16.35 2.65 12.27
CA LYS A 89 15.35 3.70 12.17
C LYS A 89 14.59 3.61 10.85
N PHE A 90 13.27 3.68 10.92
CA PHE A 90 12.43 4.00 9.77
C PHE A 90 11.61 5.25 10.09
N ALA A 91 11.66 6.24 9.20
CA ALA A 91 10.97 7.49 9.35
C ALA A 91 10.40 7.99 8.03
N TYR A 92 9.42 8.88 8.12
CA TYR A 92 8.88 9.60 6.98
C TYR A 92 8.70 11.09 7.27
N ARG A 93 8.56 11.86 6.20
CA ARG A 93 8.15 13.26 6.21
C ARG A 93 7.21 13.48 5.03
N LEU A 94 6.04 14.06 5.29
CA LEU A 94 5.13 14.46 4.21
C LEU A 94 5.46 15.90 3.82
N ASP A 95 5.85 16.12 2.57
CA ASP A 95 6.35 17.40 2.05
C ASP A 95 7.39 18.03 3.00
N ASP A 96 7.17 19.28 3.40
CA ASP A 96 8.00 20.03 4.36
C ASP A 96 7.55 19.87 5.83
N GLY A 97 6.71 18.88 6.12
CA GLY A 97 6.20 18.59 7.45
C GLY A 97 7.27 18.10 8.45
N PRO A 98 6.88 17.77 9.69
CA PRO A 98 7.80 17.19 10.65
C PRO A 98 8.19 15.75 10.28
N VAL A 99 9.43 15.37 10.57
CA VAL A 99 9.88 13.98 10.48
C VAL A 99 9.19 13.16 11.56
N LYS A 100 8.55 12.06 11.16
CA LYS A 100 7.91 11.09 12.04
C LYS A 100 8.65 9.77 11.98
N VAL A 101 9.16 9.31 13.13
CA VAL A 101 9.80 8.01 13.26
C VAL A 101 8.74 6.96 13.57
N VAL A 102 8.65 5.93 12.73
CA VAL A 102 7.61 4.88 12.84
C VAL A 102 8.16 3.57 13.39
N LEU A 103 9.47 3.35 13.27
CA LEU A 103 10.11 2.13 13.74
C LEU A 103 11.55 2.40 14.22
N ARG A 104 11.96 1.70 15.27
CA ARG A 104 13.33 1.69 15.80
C ARG A 104 13.68 0.28 16.27
N ASP A 105 14.96 -0.06 16.14
CA ASP A 105 15.55 -1.31 16.67
C ASP A 105 14.71 -2.57 16.36
N PHE A 106 14.48 -2.81 15.07
CA PHE A 106 13.65 -3.92 14.58
C PHE A 106 14.49 -4.88 13.74
N SER A 107 14.28 -6.19 13.89
CA SER A 107 15.18 -7.22 13.34
C SER A 107 14.52 -8.15 12.33
N ASP A 108 13.41 -7.73 11.71
CA ASP A 108 12.76 -8.46 10.62
C ASP A 108 12.86 -7.69 9.30
N GLY A 109 12.85 -8.43 8.19
CA GLY A 109 12.87 -7.91 6.82
C GLY A 109 11.52 -7.35 6.37
N PHE A 110 10.46 -7.60 7.12
CA PHE A 110 9.12 -7.08 6.83
C PHE A 110 8.53 -6.37 8.03
N TRP A 111 7.93 -5.21 7.79
CA TRP A 111 7.16 -4.49 8.79
C TRP A 111 6.01 -3.75 8.13
N SER A 112 4.87 -3.70 8.81
CA SER A 112 3.70 -2.93 8.41
C SER A 112 3.13 -2.13 9.57
N GLN A 113 2.73 -0.90 9.28
CA GLN A 113 2.19 0.02 10.26
C GLN A 113 0.78 -0.38 10.68
N GLN A 114 0.59 -0.71 11.95
CA GLN A 114 -0.73 -1.04 12.46
C GLN A 114 -1.62 0.19 12.49
N THR A 115 -2.70 0.16 11.70
CA THR A 115 -3.79 1.14 11.72
C THR A 115 -5.07 0.39 12.09
N GLY A 116 -5.44 0.42 13.37
CA GLY A 116 -6.65 -0.25 13.85
C GLY A 116 -7.90 0.60 13.64
N ASN A 117 -8.55 0.98 14.74
CA ASN A 117 -9.84 1.68 14.71
C ASN A 117 -9.73 3.13 14.15
N HIS A 118 -10.87 3.82 13.99
CA HIS A 118 -10.91 5.17 13.42
C HIS A 118 -9.97 6.18 14.10
N ALA A 119 -9.87 6.17 15.43
CA ALA A 119 -8.99 7.09 16.14
C ALA A 119 -7.51 6.81 15.87
N GLU A 120 -7.13 5.53 15.72
CA GLU A 120 -5.76 5.15 15.36
C GLU A 120 -5.41 5.50 13.92
N ARG A 121 -6.38 5.46 12.99
CA ARG A 121 -6.17 5.86 11.59
C ARG A 121 -5.79 7.34 11.47
N THR A 122 -6.57 8.23 12.08
CA THR A 122 -6.28 9.66 12.04
C THR A 122 -5.00 10.02 12.80
N LYS A 123 -4.68 9.28 13.88
CA LYS A 123 -3.49 9.54 14.69
C LYS A 123 -2.20 9.04 14.04
N ASN A 124 -2.21 7.82 13.52
CA ASN A 124 -1.02 7.11 13.06
C ASN A 124 -0.91 7.09 11.53
N GLY A 125 -2.04 7.08 10.82
CA GLY A 125 -2.07 7.09 9.37
C GLY A 125 -1.47 8.36 8.78
N ILE A 126 -1.02 8.23 7.55
CA ILE A 126 -0.47 9.30 6.74
C ILE A 126 -1.62 9.87 5.90
N PRO A 127 -1.99 11.14 6.07
CA PRO A 127 -3.03 11.72 5.24
C PRO A 127 -2.55 11.71 3.78
N TYR A 128 -3.39 11.18 2.91
CA TYR A 128 -3.21 11.31 1.48
C TYR A 128 -3.50 12.75 1.05
N GLN A 129 -2.60 13.34 0.28
CA GLN A 129 -2.80 14.67 -0.31
C GLN A 129 -2.48 14.58 -1.80
N ASN A 130 -3.25 15.28 -2.63
CA ASN A 130 -2.92 15.37 -4.04
C ASN A 130 -1.61 16.15 -4.21
N ASP A 131 -0.81 15.71 -5.18
CA ASP A 131 0.44 16.37 -5.59
C ASP A 131 1.50 16.49 -4.48
N SER A 132 1.31 15.82 -3.34
CA SER A 132 2.29 15.75 -2.27
C SER A 132 3.33 14.64 -2.50
N VAL A 133 4.42 14.72 -1.76
CA VAL A 133 5.50 13.74 -1.76
C VAL A 133 5.75 13.25 -0.34
N LEU A 134 5.70 11.93 -0.18
CA LEU A 134 6.12 11.29 1.06
C LEU A 134 7.61 10.94 0.96
N HIS A 135 8.43 11.65 1.72
CA HIS A 135 9.86 11.36 1.85
C HIS A 135 10.06 10.30 2.93
N ILE A 136 10.89 9.30 2.65
CA ILE A 136 11.23 8.24 3.59
C ILE A 136 12.72 8.24 3.89
N THR A 137 13.07 7.83 5.11
CA THR A 137 14.45 7.56 5.52
C THR A 137 14.49 6.21 6.23
N LEU A 138 15.33 5.31 5.75
CA LEU A 138 15.56 4.00 6.35
C LEU A 138 17.05 3.82 6.65
N ASP A 139 17.37 3.59 7.92
CA ASP A 139 18.70 3.25 8.42
C ASP A 139 18.68 1.78 8.87
N LEU A 140 19.47 0.94 8.22
CA LEU A 140 19.52 -0.50 8.49
C LEU A 140 20.92 -1.09 8.29
N THR A 141 21.16 -2.20 8.97
CA THR A 141 22.25 -3.13 8.70
C THR A 141 21.69 -4.41 8.09
N LEU A 142 22.19 -4.83 6.94
CA LEU A 142 21.86 -6.10 6.29
C LEU A 142 23.15 -6.88 6.07
N ASN A 143 23.22 -8.11 6.58
CA ASN A 143 24.37 -9.01 6.47
C ASN A 143 25.71 -8.35 6.87
N GLY A 144 25.67 -7.47 7.89
CA GLY A 144 26.84 -6.73 8.39
C GLY A 144 27.16 -5.43 7.63
N GLN A 145 26.48 -5.13 6.53
CA GLN A 145 26.64 -3.88 5.78
C GLN A 145 25.58 -2.85 6.18
N ASN A 146 26.02 -1.60 6.37
CA ASN A 146 25.13 -0.49 6.76
C ASN A 146 24.61 0.25 5.54
N TYR A 147 23.34 0.63 5.59
CA TYR A 147 22.64 1.41 4.57
C TYR A 147 21.90 2.56 5.23
N LEU A 148 22.09 3.76 4.67
CA LEU A 148 21.25 4.93 4.93
C LEU A 148 20.57 5.31 3.63
N ILE A 149 19.26 5.09 3.56
CA ILE A 149 18.47 5.21 2.35
C ILE A 149 17.49 6.35 2.52
N GLU A 150 17.45 7.23 1.53
CA GLU A 150 16.44 8.27 1.39
C GLU A 150 15.68 8.04 0.10
N GLY A 151 14.36 8.24 0.13
CA GLY A 151 13.49 7.98 -1.01
C GLY A 151 12.31 8.94 -1.07
N GLU A 152 11.78 9.10 -2.27
CA GLU A 152 10.59 9.92 -2.53
C GLU A 152 9.47 9.05 -3.08
N MET A 153 8.30 9.15 -2.46
CA MET A 153 7.10 8.44 -2.84
C MET A 153 6.04 9.49 -3.20
N PRO A 154 5.93 9.90 -4.48
CA PRO A 154 4.94 10.89 -4.89
C PRO A 154 3.51 10.33 -4.78
N ALA A 155 2.55 11.20 -4.49
CA ALA A 155 1.13 10.85 -4.46
C ALA A 155 0.69 10.23 -5.79
N HIS A 156 -0.08 9.16 -5.71
CA HIS A 156 -0.54 8.41 -6.85
C HIS A 156 -2.00 7.98 -6.68
N ARG A 157 -2.71 7.88 -7.81
CA ARG A 157 -4.07 7.35 -7.87
C ARG A 157 -4.06 6.17 -8.83
N ARG A 158 -4.35 4.99 -8.30
CA ARG A 158 -4.50 3.78 -9.11
C ARG A 158 -5.97 3.41 -9.19
N ILE A 159 -6.45 3.09 -10.39
CA ILE A 159 -7.83 2.62 -10.58
C ILE A 159 -7.81 1.12 -10.86
N SER A 160 -8.55 0.37 -10.06
CA SER A 160 -8.82 -1.05 -10.29
C SER A 160 -10.28 -1.23 -10.69
N ARG A 161 -10.55 -2.10 -11.65
CA ARG A 161 -11.91 -2.39 -12.12
C ARG A 161 -12.23 -3.87 -11.97
N TYR A 162 -13.39 -4.14 -11.40
CA TYR A 162 -13.87 -5.49 -11.12
C TYR A 162 -15.30 -5.67 -11.62
N PRO A 163 -15.73 -6.88 -11.98
CA PRO A 163 -17.14 -7.18 -12.19
C PRO A 163 -17.97 -6.98 -10.92
N ILE A 164 -19.18 -6.44 -11.05
CA ILE A 164 -20.06 -6.08 -9.92
C ILE A 164 -20.44 -7.26 -9.02
N PHE A 165 -20.44 -8.49 -9.54
CA PHE A 165 -20.72 -9.68 -8.74
C PHE A 165 -19.64 -9.92 -7.67
N ILE A 166 -18.39 -9.47 -7.87
CA ILE A 166 -17.32 -9.56 -6.86
C ILE A 166 -17.65 -8.68 -5.65
N TYR A 167 -18.16 -7.47 -5.88
CA TYR A 167 -18.61 -6.59 -4.81
C TYR A 167 -19.75 -7.22 -4.00
N TYR A 168 -20.76 -7.79 -4.68
CA TYR A 168 -21.88 -8.43 -3.97
C TYR A 168 -21.48 -9.71 -3.24
N LEU A 169 -20.53 -10.50 -3.74
CA LEU A 169 -19.97 -11.64 -3.02
C LEU A 169 -19.17 -11.21 -1.78
N GLY A 170 -18.32 -10.18 -1.93
CA GLY A 170 -17.48 -9.67 -0.85
C GLY A 170 -18.28 -9.01 0.27
N ARG A 171 -19.39 -8.32 -0.06
CA ARG A 171 -20.24 -7.62 0.92
C ARG A 171 -20.80 -8.52 2.04
N TRP A 172 -20.92 -9.83 1.82
CA TRP A 172 -21.36 -10.80 2.84
C TRP A 172 -20.25 -11.27 3.80
N LEU A 173 -18.98 -11.01 3.49
CA LEU A 173 -17.85 -11.39 4.34
C LEU A 173 -17.46 -10.30 5.35
N TRP A 174 -18.05 -9.11 5.24
CA TRP A 174 -17.74 -7.93 6.05
C TRP A 174 -18.94 -7.40 6.86
N LEU A 175 -20.06 -8.13 6.85
CA LEU A 175 -21.24 -7.94 7.72
C LEU A 175 -21.36 -9.15 8.65
#